data_AF-A0A817X8R8-F1
#
_entry.id   AF-A0A817X8R8-F1
#
_cell.length_a   1.000
_cell.length_b   1.000
_cell.length_c   1.000
_cell.angle_alpha   90.00
_cell.angle_beta   90.00
_cell.angle_gamma   90.00
#
_symmetry.space_group_name_H-M   'P 1'
#
loop_
_entity.id
_entity.type
_entity.pdbx_description
1 polymer ?
#
loop_
_entity_poly.entity_id
_entity_poly.type
_entity_poly.pdbx_seq_one_letter_code
_entity_poly.pdbx_strand_id
1 'polypeptide(L)'
;MKINPKRILEILEEKGLHVPKKQQLSSYLISLRKKYYDASTISLDELDAWCQRNSLIPDDDDKPWVLKYQIEYEDEINKDDDNKNKFRFFVTTRRFCLRDDLLNLSLQMNEQELILIADDAEVISNAFLKVFGADHNVVMCWFHMRKNVEKNLYLVENKALHGGIMNDIETLQLSTNKNIFDIATRLFLKNGRMKTNFFDIFQMNG
;
A
#
# COMPACT_ATOMS: atom_id res chain seq x y z
N MET A 1 -11.54 1.03 -13.51
CA MET A 1 -11.88 2.47 -13.55
C MET A 1 -13.26 2.67 -12.93
N LYS A 2 -13.37 3.17 -11.68
CA LYS A 2 -14.67 3.48 -11.06
C LYS A 2 -15.19 4.80 -11.64
N ILE A 3 -16.03 4.74 -12.66
CA ILE A 3 -16.64 5.95 -13.23
C ILE A 3 -17.92 6.26 -12.45
N ASN A 4 -18.02 7.47 -11.90
CA ASN A 4 -19.19 7.93 -11.16
C ASN A 4 -20.36 8.20 -12.12
N PRO A 5 -21.53 7.57 -11.95
CA PRO A 5 -22.68 7.77 -12.84
C PRO A 5 -23.10 9.24 -12.97
N LYS A 6 -22.93 10.05 -11.91
CA LYS A 6 -23.24 11.48 -11.95
C LYS A 6 -22.40 12.21 -12.99
N ARG A 7 -21.11 11.89 -13.06
CA ARG A 7 -20.16 12.52 -14.00
C ARG A 7 -20.46 12.18 -15.45
N ILE A 8 -20.98 10.98 -15.72
CA ILE A 8 -21.37 10.58 -17.09
C ILE A 8 -22.59 11.38 -17.55
N LEU A 9 -23.56 11.62 -16.67
CA LEU A 9 -24.75 12.41 -17.00
C LEU A 9 -24.37 13.87 -17.31
N GLU A 10 -23.49 14.46 -16.51
CA GLU A 10 -22.95 15.81 -16.74
C GLU A 10 -22.28 15.93 -18.12
N ILE A 11 -21.45 14.95 -18.50
CA ILE A 11 -20.76 14.95 -19.81
C ILE A 11 -21.75 14.76 -20.98
N LEU A 12 -22.81 13.97 -20.81
CA LEU A 12 -23.84 13.79 -21.84
C LEU A 12 -24.63 15.08 -22.07
N GLU A 13 -24.92 15.82 -20.99
CA GLU A 13 -25.58 17.11 -21.02
C GLU A 13 -24.69 18.19 -21.68
N GLU A 14 -23.41 18.25 -21.31
CA GLU A 14 -22.41 19.14 -21.93
C GLU A 14 -22.26 18.90 -23.44
N LYS A 15 -22.47 17.67 -23.91
CA LYS A 15 -22.39 17.30 -25.33
C LYS A 15 -23.72 17.45 -26.09
N GLY A 16 -24.77 17.97 -25.44
CA GLY A 16 -26.09 18.13 -26.05
C GLY A 16 -26.77 16.80 -26.41
N LEU A 17 -26.33 15.70 -25.79
CA LEU A 17 -26.90 14.37 -26.00
C LEU A 17 -28.04 14.12 -25.03
N HIS A 18 -29.01 13.29 -25.43
CA HIS A 18 -30.14 12.94 -24.56
C HIS A 18 -29.64 12.28 -23.27
N VAL A 19 -29.95 12.88 -22.13
CA VAL A 19 -29.51 12.41 -20.81
C VAL A 19 -30.46 11.32 -20.32
N PRO A 20 -30.03 10.04 -20.22
CA PRO A 20 -30.87 8.97 -19.70
C PRO A 20 -31.10 9.14 -18.19
N LYS A 21 -32.13 8.49 -17.64
CA LYS A 21 -32.33 8.47 -16.18
C LYS A 21 -31.14 7.77 -15.51
N LYS A 22 -30.73 8.26 -14.33
CA LYS A 22 -29.65 7.67 -13.51
C LYS A 22 -29.79 6.16 -13.33
N GLN A 23 -31.03 5.67 -13.18
CA GLN A 23 -31.32 4.24 -13.06
C GLN A 23 -31.02 3.47 -14.35
N GLN A 24 -31.35 4.02 -15.52
CA GLN A 24 -31.04 3.41 -16.82
C GLN A 24 -29.53 3.33 -17.04
N LEU A 25 -28.79 4.40 -16.70
CA LEU A 25 -27.34 4.42 -16.76
C LEU A 25 -26.73 3.39 -15.80
N SER A 26 -27.24 3.30 -14.57
CA SER A 26 -26.74 2.35 -13.57
C SER A 26 -26.94 0.91 -14.03
N SER A 27 -28.13 0.58 -14.53
CA SER A 27 -28.42 -0.75 -15.09
C SER A 27 -27.56 -1.07 -16.32
N TYR A 28 -27.30 -0.08 -17.18
CA TYR A 28 -26.42 -0.22 -18.34
C TYR A 28 -24.95 -0.47 -17.94
N LEU A 29 -24.45 0.23 -16.92
CA LEU A 29 -23.10 0.00 -16.41
C LEU A 29 -22.96 -1.38 -15.74
N ILE A 30 -24.00 -1.83 -15.03
CA ILE A 30 -24.04 -3.19 -14.46
C ILE A 30 -24.03 -4.25 -15.57
N SER A 31 -24.83 -4.07 -16.63
CA SER A 31 -24.87 -5.02 -17.75
C SER A 31 -23.57 -5.02 -18.55
N LEU A 32 -22.95 -3.85 -18.78
CA LEU A 32 -21.61 -3.76 -19.37
C LEU A 32 -20.56 -4.45 -18.52
N ARG A 33 -20.58 -4.24 -17.19
CA ARG A 33 -19.65 -4.91 -16.28
C ARG A 33 -19.79 -6.42 -16.38
N LYS A 34 -21.03 -6.93 -16.37
CA LYS A 34 -21.31 -8.36 -16.51
C LYS A 34 -20.89 -8.92 -17.87
N LYS A 35 -21.01 -8.13 -18.95
CA LYS A 35 -20.63 -8.52 -20.32
C LYS A 35 -19.11 -8.64 -20.52
N TYR A 36 -18.34 -7.78 -19.87
CA TYR A 36 -16.89 -7.66 -20.12
C TYR A 36 -16.01 -8.18 -18.97
N TYR A 37 -16.54 -8.30 -17.76
CA TYR A 37 -15.76 -8.59 -16.54
C TYR A 37 -16.41 -9.65 -15.63
N ASP A 38 -17.31 -10.48 -16.18
CA ASP A 38 -18.07 -11.51 -15.47
C ASP A 38 -18.85 -11.01 -14.23
N ALA A 39 -19.33 -11.94 -13.39
CA ALA A 39 -20.19 -11.64 -12.25
C ALA A 39 -19.54 -10.61 -11.30
N SER A 40 -20.35 -9.70 -10.76
CA SER A 40 -19.89 -8.66 -9.83
C SER A 40 -19.52 -9.19 -8.44
N THR A 41 -19.75 -10.47 -8.21
CA THR A 41 -19.51 -11.22 -6.99
C THR A 41 -18.59 -12.38 -7.34
N ILE A 42 -17.44 -12.45 -6.67
CA ILE A 42 -16.51 -13.58 -6.75
C ILE A 42 -16.75 -14.47 -5.53
N SER A 43 -16.86 -15.78 -5.73
CA SER A 43 -16.97 -16.71 -4.60
C SER A 43 -15.61 -16.91 -3.92
N LEU A 44 -15.61 -17.44 -2.70
CA LEU A 44 -14.36 -17.82 -2.02
C LEU A 44 -13.63 -18.93 -2.77
N ASP A 45 -14.36 -19.87 -3.39
CA ASP A 45 -13.76 -20.95 -4.19
C ASP A 45 -13.13 -20.41 -5.48
N GLU A 46 -13.73 -19.40 -6.10
CA GLU A 46 -13.15 -18.72 -7.27
C GLU A 46 -11.89 -17.94 -6.90
N LEU A 47 -11.86 -17.33 -5.70
CA LEU A 47 -10.68 -16.67 -5.16
C LEU A 47 -9.56 -17.66 -4.83
N ASP A 48 -9.89 -18.79 -4.21
CA ASP A 48 -8.94 -19.89 -3.95
C ASP A 48 -8.32 -20.38 -5.26
N ALA A 49 -9.14 -20.72 -6.25
CA ALA A 49 -8.67 -21.15 -7.56
C ALA A 49 -7.85 -20.08 -8.30
N TRP A 50 -8.15 -18.79 -8.09
CA TRP A 50 -7.33 -17.70 -8.63
C TRP A 50 -5.98 -17.62 -7.93
N CYS A 51 -5.93 -17.70 -6.60
CA CYS A 51 -4.69 -17.68 -5.84
C CYS A 51 -3.79 -18.85 -6.19
N GLN A 52 -4.34 -20.06 -6.32
CA GLN A 52 -3.60 -21.25 -6.76
C GLN A 52 -2.97 -21.04 -8.14
N ARG A 53 -3.74 -20.53 -9.11
CA ARG A 53 -3.23 -20.27 -10.48
C ARG A 53 -2.14 -19.21 -10.53
N ASN A 54 -2.15 -18.26 -9.59
CA ASN A 54 -1.20 -17.15 -9.54
C ASN A 54 -0.10 -17.36 -8.49
N SER A 55 0.03 -18.57 -7.93
CA SER A 55 1.06 -18.91 -6.94
C SER A 55 2.43 -19.25 -7.54
N LEU A 56 2.48 -19.47 -8.86
CA LEU A 56 3.75 -19.74 -9.56
C LEU A 56 4.54 -18.45 -9.74
N ILE A 57 5.81 -18.49 -9.34
CA ILE A 57 6.73 -17.36 -9.47
C ILE A 57 6.99 -17.07 -10.96
N PRO A 58 6.54 -15.93 -11.51
CA PRO A 58 6.66 -15.63 -12.93
C PRO A 58 8.09 -15.29 -13.32
N ASP A 59 8.50 -15.57 -14.55
CA ASP A 59 9.86 -15.23 -15.03
C ASP A 59 10.12 -13.73 -15.20
N ASP A 60 9.06 -12.94 -15.31
CA ASP A 60 9.12 -11.49 -15.36
C ASP A 60 9.24 -10.90 -13.94
N ASP A 61 10.32 -10.14 -13.72
CA ASP A 61 10.69 -9.52 -12.44
C ASP A 61 9.62 -8.56 -11.89
N ASP A 62 8.83 -7.96 -12.77
CA ASP A 62 7.80 -6.98 -12.43
C ASP A 62 6.39 -7.59 -12.44
N LYS A 63 6.24 -8.86 -12.83
CA LYS A 63 4.94 -9.52 -12.82
C LYS A 63 4.60 -9.98 -11.40
N PRO A 64 3.46 -9.53 -10.83
CA PRO A 64 3.06 -9.93 -9.49
C PRO A 64 2.57 -11.38 -9.44
N TRP A 65 2.78 -12.01 -8.30
CA TRP A 65 2.31 -13.36 -7.99
C TRP A 65 1.91 -13.48 -6.52
N VAL A 66 1.07 -14.48 -6.23
CA VAL A 66 0.53 -14.75 -4.89
C VAL A 66 1.55 -15.57 -4.12
N LEU A 67 2.21 -14.95 -3.13
CA LEU A 67 3.17 -15.62 -2.25
C LEU A 67 2.46 -16.57 -1.28
N LYS A 68 1.36 -16.11 -0.68
CA LYS A 68 0.59 -16.82 0.34
C LYS A 68 -0.83 -16.30 0.37
N TYR A 69 -1.77 -17.16 0.75
CA TYR A 69 -3.15 -16.76 1.00
C TYR A 69 -3.77 -17.66 2.08
N GLN A 70 -4.86 -17.18 2.68
CA GLN A 70 -5.56 -17.83 3.77
C GLN A 70 -7.06 -17.56 3.63
N ILE A 71 -7.87 -18.59 3.84
CA ILE A 71 -9.32 -18.53 3.84
C ILE A 71 -9.81 -19.06 5.19
N GLU A 72 -10.57 -18.24 5.91
CA GLU A 72 -11.21 -18.61 7.17
C GLU A 72 -12.73 -18.64 6.95
N TYR A 73 -13.30 -19.83 7.07
CA TYR A 73 -14.75 -20.06 7.07
C TYR A 73 -15.26 -20.04 8.52
N GLU A 74 -16.46 -19.51 8.73
CA GLU A 74 -17.06 -19.49 10.07
C GLU A 74 -17.54 -20.87 10.52
N ASP A 75 -17.30 -21.20 11.79
CA ASP A 75 -18.01 -22.27 12.49
C ASP A 75 -19.33 -21.71 13.08
N GLU A 76 -20.43 -22.45 12.95
CA GLU A 76 -21.82 -22.01 13.21
C GLU A 76 -22.15 -21.52 14.64
N ILE A 77 -21.18 -21.48 15.58
CA ILE A 77 -21.45 -21.48 17.02
C ILE A 77 -21.52 -20.07 17.65
N ASN A 78 -20.95 -19.02 17.06
CA ASN A 78 -20.96 -17.67 17.68
C ASN A 78 -21.55 -16.60 16.75
N LYS A 79 -22.86 -16.36 16.90
CA LYS A 79 -23.68 -15.41 16.11
C LYS A 79 -23.76 -14.00 16.71
N ASP A 80 -22.82 -13.61 17.55
CA ASP A 80 -22.79 -12.25 18.09
C ASP A 80 -21.61 -11.47 17.52
N ASP A 81 -21.97 -10.41 16.81
CA ASP A 81 -21.18 -9.27 16.33
C ASP A 81 -20.32 -9.46 15.06
N ASP A 82 -20.88 -9.02 13.92
CA ASP A 82 -20.22 -8.56 12.67
C ASP A 82 -19.05 -9.39 12.09
N ASN A 83 -18.99 -10.69 12.41
CA ASN A 83 -18.03 -11.62 11.83
C ASN A 83 -18.48 -12.02 10.42
N LYS A 84 -17.59 -11.85 9.45
CA LYS A 84 -17.76 -12.25 8.04
C LYS A 84 -16.58 -13.14 7.69
N ASN A 85 -16.79 -14.15 6.83
CA ASN A 85 -15.73 -14.95 6.21
C ASN A 85 -14.51 -14.08 5.85
N LYS A 86 -13.31 -14.50 6.28
CA LYS A 86 -12.08 -13.72 6.07
C LYS A 86 -11.25 -14.34 4.95
N PHE A 87 -10.84 -13.50 4.02
CA PHE A 87 -9.93 -13.86 2.94
C PHE A 87 -8.73 -12.93 2.99
N ARG A 88 -7.52 -13.50 3.12
CA ARG A 88 -6.25 -12.77 3.16
C ARG A 88 -5.33 -13.33 2.09
N PHE A 89 -4.60 -12.47 1.40
CA PHE A 89 -3.59 -12.89 0.43
C PHE A 89 -2.45 -11.88 0.37
N PHE A 90 -1.25 -12.36 0.07
CA PHE A 90 -0.05 -11.58 -0.09
C PHE A 90 0.46 -11.70 -1.52
N VAL A 91 0.72 -10.55 -2.15
CA VAL A 91 1.19 -10.46 -3.53
C VAL A 91 2.53 -9.75 -3.53
N THR A 92 3.47 -10.27 -4.32
CA THR A 92 4.82 -9.71 -4.47
C THR A 92 5.29 -9.85 -5.91
N THR A 93 6.45 -9.29 -6.24
CA THR A 93 7.13 -9.51 -7.52
C THR A 93 8.51 -10.12 -7.28
N ARG A 94 9.10 -10.74 -8.31
CA ARG A 94 10.47 -11.29 -8.21
C ARG A 94 11.47 -10.20 -7.79
N ARG A 95 11.38 -8.98 -8.35
CA ARG A 95 12.25 -7.85 -7.98
C ARG A 95 12.29 -7.57 -6.47
N PHE A 96 11.17 -7.73 -5.77
CA PHE A 96 11.08 -7.55 -4.31
C PHE A 96 11.51 -8.79 -3.51
N CYS A 97 11.43 -9.98 -4.10
CA CYS A 97 11.76 -11.26 -3.44
C CYS A 97 13.16 -11.82 -3.75
N LEU A 98 13.93 -11.22 -4.66
CA LEU A 98 15.26 -11.68 -5.11
C LEU A 98 16.42 -11.46 -4.11
N ARG A 99 16.14 -11.27 -2.81
CA ARG A 99 17.13 -11.65 -1.80
C ARG A 99 16.91 -13.12 -1.53
N ASP A 100 17.89 -13.97 -1.83
CA ASP A 100 17.82 -15.44 -1.70
C ASP A 100 17.28 -15.92 -0.33
N ASP A 101 17.36 -15.07 0.70
CA ASP A 101 16.79 -15.28 2.02
C ASP A 101 15.23 -15.37 2.02
N LEU A 102 14.53 -14.63 1.16
CA LEU A 102 13.05 -14.59 1.13
C LEU A 102 12.40 -15.81 0.47
N LEU A 103 13.10 -16.47 -0.46
CA LEU A 103 12.66 -17.73 -1.06
C LEU A 103 12.71 -18.90 -0.05
N ASN A 104 13.68 -18.86 0.87
CA ASN A 104 13.78 -19.82 1.99
C ASN A 104 12.82 -19.50 3.15
N LEU A 105 12.28 -18.28 3.23
CA LEU A 105 11.19 -17.92 4.15
C LEU A 105 9.83 -18.55 3.79
N SER A 106 9.77 -19.32 2.69
CA SER A 106 8.60 -20.11 2.30
C SER A 106 8.18 -21.21 3.30
N LEU A 107 8.92 -21.44 4.40
CA LEU A 107 8.52 -22.47 5.38
C LEU A 107 8.38 -22.06 6.84
N GLN A 108 8.85 -20.89 7.28
CA GLN A 108 8.61 -20.40 8.64
C GLN A 108 8.65 -18.87 8.68
N MET A 109 7.67 -18.20 8.07
CA MET A 109 7.41 -16.82 8.46
C MET A 109 6.87 -16.84 9.89
N ASN A 110 7.75 -16.56 10.86
CA ASN A 110 7.29 -16.17 12.17
C ASN A 110 6.53 -14.86 11.99
N GLU A 111 5.22 -14.86 12.25
CA GLU A 111 4.39 -13.67 12.08
C GLU A 111 4.99 -12.47 12.83
N GLN A 112 5.62 -12.72 13.99
CA GLN A 112 6.34 -11.73 14.82
C GLN A 112 7.46 -10.96 14.12
N GLU A 113 7.95 -11.42 12.95
CA GLU A 113 9.02 -10.74 12.18
C GLU A 113 8.47 -9.92 11.01
N LEU A 114 7.14 -9.85 10.84
CA LEU A 114 6.51 -9.06 9.78
C LEU A 114 6.66 -7.55 10.05
N ILE A 115 7.21 -6.84 9.07
CA ILE A 115 7.32 -5.38 9.08
C ILE A 115 6.41 -4.82 7.99
N LEU A 116 5.48 -3.94 8.35
CA LEU A 116 4.68 -3.20 7.38
C LEU A 116 5.46 -1.97 6.88
N ILE A 117 5.51 -1.77 5.56
CA ILE A 117 6.01 -0.53 4.95
C ILE A 117 4.81 0.17 4.29
N ALA A 118 4.37 1.31 4.83
CA ALA A 118 3.17 2.02 4.38
C ALA A 118 3.38 3.55 4.27
N ASP A 119 2.46 4.24 3.60
CA ASP A 119 2.53 5.65 3.22
C ASP A 119 1.99 6.64 4.28
N ASP A 120 2.20 6.35 5.57
CA ASP A 120 1.55 7.04 6.70
C ASP A 120 0.03 6.94 6.73
N ALA A 121 -0.53 5.98 5.99
CA ALA A 121 -1.95 5.74 6.07
C ALA A 121 -2.29 5.09 7.41
N GLU A 122 -2.72 5.91 8.37
CA GLU A 122 -3.16 5.47 9.71
C GLU A 122 -4.17 4.32 9.63
N VAL A 123 -5.06 4.34 8.63
CA VAL A 123 -6.05 3.28 8.38
C VAL A 123 -5.37 1.94 8.04
N ILE A 124 -4.29 1.96 7.25
CA ILE A 124 -3.54 0.77 6.85
C ILE A 124 -2.71 0.27 8.04
N SER A 125 -2.03 1.18 8.75
CA SER A 125 -1.27 0.86 9.96
C SER A 125 -2.15 0.23 11.04
N ASN A 126 -3.31 0.85 11.32
CA ASN A 126 -4.27 0.35 12.31
C ASN A 126 -4.87 -1.00 11.89
N ALA A 127 -5.20 -1.17 10.60
CA ALA A 127 -5.69 -2.45 10.09
C ALA A 127 -4.63 -3.55 10.22
N PHE A 128 -3.36 -3.24 9.92
CA PHE A 128 -2.25 -4.18 10.06
C PHE A 128 -2.01 -4.56 11.52
N LEU A 129 -1.88 -3.59 12.42
CA LEU A 129 -1.68 -3.85 13.86
C LEU A 129 -2.86 -4.62 14.47
N LYS A 130 -4.09 -4.37 14.00
CA LYS A 130 -5.28 -5.12 14.43
C LYS A 130 -5.24 -6.60 14.00
N VAL A 131 -4.64 -6.90 12.84
CA VAL A 131 -4.62 -8.25 12.27
C VAL A 131 -3.41 -9.04 12.74
N PHE A 132 -2.24 -8.42 12.81
CA PHE A 132 -0.97 -9.11 13.06
C PHE A 132 -0.46 -8.93 14.50
N GLY A 133 -0.89 -7.89 15.21
CA GLY A 133 -0.49 -7.63 16.59
C GLY A 133 0.08 -6.23 16.77
N ALA A 134 -0.11 -5.66 17.97
CA ALA A 134 0.37 -4.31 18.31
C ALA A 134 1.90 -4.25 18.55
N ASP A 135 2.54 -5.40 18.66
CA ASP A 135 3.97 -5.60 18.83
C ASP A 135 4.77 -5.57 17.52
N HIS A 136 4.08 -5.46 16.38
CA HIS A 136 4.70 -5.42 15.08
C HIS A 136 5.20 -4.03 14.70
N ASN A 137 6.29 -3.99 13.94
CA ASN A 137 6.86 -2.75 13.46
C ASN A 137 6.14 -2.28 12.19
N VAL A 138 5.68 -1.03 12.21
CA VAL A 138 5.19 -0.31 11.04
C VAL A 138 6.19 0.79 10.72
N VAL A 139 6.74 0.76 9.51
CA VAL A 139 7.79 1.68 9.06
C VAL A 139 7.24 2.54 7.93
N MET A 140 7.58 3.82 7.95
CA MET A 140 7.27 4.71 6.84
C MET A 140 7.92 4.24 5.55
N CYS A 141 7.13 4.27 4.48
CA CYS A 141 7.65 4.09 3.14
C CYS A 141 8.63 5.22 2.80
N TRP A 142 9.89 4.84 2.58
CA TRP A 142 10.97 5.77 2.21
C TRP A 142 10.62 6.68 1.03
N PHE A 143 9.95 6.13 0.01
CA PHE A 143 9.50 6.90 -1.15
C PHE A 143 8.56 8.04 -0.76
N HIS A 144 7.60 7.76 0.12
CA HIS A 144 6.62 8.74 0.59
C HIS A 144 7.27 9.77 1.52
N MET A 145 8.18 9.34 2.41
CA MET A 145 9.00 10.26 3.21
C MET A 145 9.79 11.20 2.29
N ARG A 146 10.53 10.68 1.30
CA ARG A 146 11.31 11.47 0.34
C ARG A 146 10.43 12.46 -0.42
N LYS A 147 9.25 12.02 -0.88
CA LYS A 147 8.27 12.90 -1.55
C LYS A 147 7.75 13.99 -0.62
N ASN A 148 7.56 13.70 0.66
CA ASN A 148 7.14 14.68 1.65
C ASN A 148 8.23 15.73 1.91
N VAL A 149 9.49 15.29 2.03
CA VAL A 149 10.65 16.19 2.12
C VAL A 149 10.72 17.08 0.89
N GLU A 150 10.67 16.50 -0.32
CA GLU A 150 10.72 17.24 -1.59
C GLU A 150 9.64 18.33 -1.64
N LYS A 151 8.40 18.00 -1.24
CA LYS A 151 7.28 18.95 -1.14
C LYS A 151 7.52 20.08 -0.14
N ASN A 152 8.31 19.85 0.91
CA ASN A 152 8.57 20.82 1.98
C ASN A 152 9.93 21.52 1.86
N LEU A 153 10.73 21.24 0.82
CA LEU A 153 12.00 21.92 0.56
C LEU A 153 11.84 23.45 0.41
N TYR A 154 10.65 23.94 0.04
CA TYR A 154 10.39 25.39 -0.03
C TYR A 154 10.55 26.11 1.32
N LEU A 155 10.48 25.39 2.45
CA LEU A 155 10.75 25.94 3.79
C LEU A 155 12.24 26.26 4.01
N VAL A 156 13.11 25.74 3.15
CA VAL A 156 14.55 26.07 3.12
C VAL A 156 14.74 27.25 2.16
N GLU A 157 14.96 28.43 2.73
CA GLU A 157 15.10 29.70 2.00
C GLU A 157 16.20 29.65 0.94
N ASN A 158 17.31 28.97 1.24
CA ASN A 158 18.42 28.82 0.30
C ASN A 158 18.23 27.61 -0.63
N LYS A 159 17.75 27.88 -1.85
CA LYS A 159 17.53 26.86 -2.90
C LYS A 159 18.80 26.11 -3.32
N ALA A 160 19.98 26.72 -3.19
CA ALA A 160 21.24 26.04 -3.53
C ALA A 160 21.52 24.84 -2.62
N LEU A 161 20.89 24.78 -1.44
CA LEU A 161 21.04 23.67 -0.49
C LEU A 161 20.10 22.50 -0.80
N HIS A 162 19.07 22.67 -1.64
CA HIS A 162 18.04 21.65 -1.87
C HIS A 162 18.64 20.34 -2.41
N GLY A 163 19.54 20.43 -3.39
CA GLY A 163 20.21 19.24 -3.94
C GLY A 163 21.06 18.51 -2.91
N GLY A 164 21.79 19.25 -2.07
CA GLY A 164 22.59 18.66 -0.99
C GLY A 164 21.73 17.97 0.07
N ILE A 165 20.61 18.58 0.44
CA ILE A 165 19.64 18.00 1.40
C ILE A 165 19.07 16.68 0.87
N MET A 166 18.68 16.63 -0.40
CA MET A 166 18.15 15.39 -1.00
C MET A 166 19.22 14.29 -1.09
N ASN A 167 20.46 14.65 -1.41
CA ASN A 167 21.57 13.69 -1.45
C ASN A 167 21.94 13.16 -0.05
N ASP A 168 21.91 14.03 0.96
CA ASP A 168 22.12 13.65 2.36
C ASP A 168 21.01 12.67 2.82
N ILE A 169 19.76 12.90 2.43
CA ILE A 169 18.64 11.99 2.70
C ILE A 169 18.86 10.64 2.01
N GLU A 170 19.21 10.61 0.73
CA GLU A 170 19.51 9.35 0.02
C GLU A 170 20.66 8.59 0.70
N THR A 171 21.65 9.31 1.24
CA THR A 171 22.75 8.71 2.01
C THR A 171 22.26 8.12 3.34
N LEU A 172 21.29 8.73 4.02
CA LEU A 172 20.69 8.16 5.25
C LEU A 172 20.10 6.77 4.97
N GLN A 173 19.50 6.55 3.80
CA GLN A 173 18.95 5.24 3.40
C GLN A 173 20.01 4.12 3.38
N LEU A 174 21.27 4.47 3.15
CA LEU A 174 22.39 3.53 3.06
C LEU A 174 22.93 3.12 4.44
N SER A 175 22.34 3.61 5.52
CA SER A 175 22.73 3.24 6.88
C SER A 175 22.63 1.72 7.07
N THR A 176 23.71 1.12 7.57
CA THR A 176 23.80 -0.35 7.69
C THR A 176 23.01 -0.93 8.86
N ASN A 177 22.57 -0.08 9.81
CA ASN A 177 21.69 -0.46 10.90
C ASN A 177 20.98 0.77 11.50
N LYS A 178 19.98 0.50 12.36
CA LYS A 178 19.17 1.53 13.04
C LYS A 178 20.01 2.50 13.88
N ASN A 179 21.03 2.03 14.60
CA ASN A 179 21.86 2.91 15.42
C ASN A 179 22.63 3.93 14.57
N ILE A 180 23.18 3.49 13.44
CA ILE A 180 23.85 4.38 12.48
C ILE A 180 22.85 5.34 11.84
N PHE A 181 21.67 4.85 11.48
CA PHE A 181 20.59 5.68 10.95
C PHE A 181 20.18 6.78 11.95
N ASP A 182 19.98 6.42 13.22
CA ASP A 182 19.57 7.34 14.29
C ASP A 182 20.66 8.41 14.53
N ILE A 183 21.95 8.01 14.54
CA ILE A 183 23.08 8.93 14.69
C ILE A 183 23.21 9.85 13.48
N ALA A 184 23.16 9.30 12.26
CA ALA A 184 23.27 10.06 11.02
C ALA A 184 22.10 11.04 10.87
N THR A 185 20.89 10.64 11.23
CA THR A 185 19.70 11.51 11.29
C THR A 185 19.92 12.65 12.27
N ARG A 186 20.44 12.38 13.48
CA ARG A 186 20.76 13.47 14.44
C ARG A 186 21.81 14.42 13.90
N LEU A 187 22.83 13.93 13.20
CA LEU A 187 23.88 14.76 12.59
C LEU A 187 23.33 15.62 11.45
N PHE A 188 22.51 15.03 10.59
CA PHE A 188 21.80 15.71 9.51
C PHE A 188 20.93 16.86 10.05
N LEU A 189 20.22 16.63 11.16
CA LEU A 189 19.40 17.63 11.83
C LEU A 189 20.25 18.72 12.53
N LYS A 190 21.37 18.36 13.15
CA LYS A 190 22.25 19.30 13.87
C LYS A 190 22.99 20.25 12.93
N ASN A 191 23.13 19.92 11.65
CA ASN A 191 23.87 20.73 10.69
C ASN A 191 23.16 22.06 10.30
N GLY A 192 22.07 22.43 11.00
CA GLY A 192 21.50 23.79 10.99
C GLY A 192 20.86 24.23 9.68
N ARG A 193 20.74 23.34 8.70
CA ARG A 193 20.18 23.64 7.36
C ARG A 193 18.65 23.62 7.32
N MET A 194 17.98 23.24 8.41
CA MET A 194 16.53 23.05 8.46
C MET A 194 15.94 23.68 9.73
N LYS A 195 14.86 24.46 9.58
CA LYS A 195 14.07 24.99 10.71
C LYS A 195 13.29 23.86 11.39
N THR A 196 12.96 24.05 12.66
CA THR A 196 12.34 23.10 13.61
C THR A 196 11.09 22.35 13.11
N ASN A 197 10.36 22.82 12.10
CA ASN A 197 9.16 22.14 11.57
C ASN A 197 9.47 20.91 10.70
N PHE A 198 10.74 20.62 10.41
CA PHE A 198 11.13 19.38 9.71
C PHE A 198 11.06 18.14 10.61
N PHE A 199 11.06 18.34 11.94
CA PHE A 199 10.92 17.26 12.93
C PHE A 199 9.60 16.53 12.78
N ASP A 200 8.49 17.23 12.58
CA ASP A 200 7.15 16.62 12.47
C ASP A 200 7.02 15.75 11.21
N ILE A 201 7.78 16.09 10.16
CA ILE A 201 7.83 15.32 8.91
C ILE A 201 8.65 14.03 9.06
N PHE A 202 9.68 14.05 9.92
CA PHE A 202 10.66 12.97 10.06
C PHE A 202 10.38 12.04 11.27
N GLN A 203 9.79 12.57 12.36
CA GLN A 203 9.60 11.87 13.64
C GLN A 203 8.19 11.31 13.88
N MET A 204 7.15 11.71 13.15
CA MET A 204 5.83 11.08 13.33
C MET A 204 5.78 9.63 12.80
N ASN A 205 6.86 9.14 12.19
CA ASN A 205 6.80 8.13 11.15
C ASN A 205 7.99 7.16 11.09
N GLY A 206 8.83 7.11 12.12
CA GLY A 206 10.02 6.23 12.17
C GLY A 206 10.03 5.32 13.39
#